data_AF-A0A2W1K4N4-F1
#
_entry.id   AF-A0A2W1K4N4-F1
#
_cell.length_a   1.000
_cell.length_b   1.000
_cell.length_c   1.000
_cell.angle_alpha   90.00
_cell.angle_beta   90.00
_cell.angle_gamma   90.00
#
_symmetry.space_group_name_H-M   'P 1'
#
loop_
_entity.id
_entity.type
_entity.pdbx_description
1 polymer ?
#
loop_
_entity_poly.entity_id
_entity_poly.type
_entity_poly.pdbx_seq_one_letter_code
_entity_poly.pdbx_strand_id
1 'polypeptide(L)'
;MKPAIRTEDAAKGYPHPAPAKDMSVTNKRRKKLRQSTVDDQSVIRELVGRFPLFSAPSPMKLGVNADLQQFCRAAIPDDVMSRTRVRLAVNFFLSQWARQPAYRAALKAGGPRFDLWMKPCGGVLDEELDPRKFLKKKRQAAKLGVAEKNRSVFS
;
A
#
# COMPACT_ATOMS: atom_id res chain seq x y z
N MET A 1 58.84 -13.82 -42.85
CA MET A 1 57.76 -13.16 -43.62
C MET A 1 56.42 -13.51 -42.98
N LYS A 2 55.67 -12.52 -42.50
CA LYS A 2 54.19 -12.53 -42.37
C LYS A 2 53.66 -11.93 -43.70
N PRO A 3 52.45 -12.26 -44.21
CA PRO A 3 51.22 -12.16 -43.43
C PRO A 3 50.14 -13.23 -43.72
N ALA A 4 49.23 -13.40 -42.76
CA ALA A 4 47.89 -13.92 -43.01
C ALA A 4 46.90 -12.95 -42.36
N ILE A 5 46.04 -12.36 -43.18
CA ILE A 5 45.01 -11.39 -42.80
C ILE A 5 43.70 -12.15 -42.59
N ARG A 6 43.20 -12.03 -41.36
CA ARG A 6 41.83 -11.68 -40.94
C ARG A 6 40.63 -12.02 -41.86
N THR A 7 39.68 -12.74 -41.26
CA THR A 7 38.21 -12.60 -41.43
C THR A 7 37.65 -13.04 -40.06
N GLU A 8 37.38 -12.13 -39.14
CA GLU A 8 36.06 -11.49 -38.93
C GLU A 8 34.95 -12.55 -38.84
N ASP A 9 34.54 -12.94 -37.62
CA ASP A 9 33.10 -12.95 -37.33
C ASP A 9 32.79 -12.94 -35.84
N ALA A 10 31.78 -12.16 -35.50
CA ALA A 10 31.41 -11.75 -34.17
C ALA A 10 30.34 -12.68 -33.56
N ALA A 11 30.50 -13.03 -32.29
CA ALA A 11 29.38 -13.40 -31.41
C ALA A 11 29.84 -13.17 -29.95
N LYS A 12 29.61 -11.99 -29.37
CA LYS A 12 28.44 -11.64 -28.55
C LYS A 12 27.99 -12.78 -27.62
N GLY A 13 28.06 -12.48 -26.33
CA GLY A 13 27.94 -13.45 -25.26
C GLY A 13 26.54 -14.02 -25.03
N TYR A 14 26.55 -15.10 -24.25
CA TYR A 14 25.42 -15.52 -23.45
C TYR A 14 25.95 -15.77 -22.03
N PRO A 15 25.45 -15.04 -21.00
CA PRO A 15 25.76 -15.40 -19.64
C PRO A 15 25.16 -16.79 -19.36
N HIS A 16 25.96 -17.65 -18.73
CA HIS A 16 25.49 -18.90 -18.14
C HIS A 16 24.15 -18.69 -17.42
N PRO A 17 23.11 -19.52 -17.63
CA PRO A 17 21.88 -19.39 -16.86
C PRO A 17 22.21 -19.63 -15.38
N ALA A 18 21.87 -18.66 -14.54
CA ALA A 18 22.02 -18.75 -13.11
C ALA A 18 21.31 -20.02 -12.58
N PRO A 19 21.87 -20.73 -11.59
CA PRO A 19 21.24 -21.92 -11.03
C PRO A 19 19.86 -21.54 -10.49
N ALA A 20 18.83 -22.30 -10.91
CA ALA A 20 17.46 -22.14 -10.47
C ALA A 20 17.40 -22.27 -8.94
N LYS A 21 17.39 -21.14 -8.22
CA LYS A 21 17.19 -21.11 -6.77
C LYS A 21 15.87 -21.81 -6.46
N ASP A 22 15.95 -22.85 -5.64
CA ASP A 22 14.85 -23.72 -5.16
C ASP A 22 13.50 -22.99 -5.00
N MET A 23 12.65 -23.11 -6.02
CA MET A 23 11.25 -22.66 -6.00
C MET A 23 10.41 -23.41 -4.93
N SER A 24 10.92 -24.51 -4.39
CA SER A 24 10.23 -25.31 -3.37
C SER A 24 10.26 -24.65 -1.98
N VAL A 25 11.38 -24.00 -1.63
CA VAL A 25 11.57 -23.36 -0.31
C VAL A 25 10.79 -22.06 -0.23
N THR A 26 10.72 -21.30 -1.32
CA THR A 26 9.93 -20.06 -1.43
C THR A 26 8.43 -20.33 -1.34
N ASN A 27 7.94 -21.44 -1.93
CA ASN A 27 6.54 -21.85 -1.82
C ASN A 27 6.15 -22.34 -0.42
N LYS A 28 7.03 -23.09 0.27
CA LYS A 28 6.80 -23.51 1.66
C LYS A 28 6.77 -22.30 2.60
N ARG A 29 7.70 -21.35 2.44
CA ARG A 29 7.70 -20.08 3.21
C ARG A 29 6.44 -19.24 2.95
N ARG A 30 5.99 -19.15 1.69
CA ARG A 30 4.72 -18.50 1.33
C ARG A 30 3.51 -19.17 1.96
N LYS A 31 3.42 -20.51 1.95
CA LYS A 31 2.32 -21.24 2.63
C LYS A 31 2.32 -21.02 4.14
N LYS A 32 3.49 -21.08 4.81
CA LYS A 32 3.60 -20.85 6.26
C LYS A 32 3.21 -19.43 6.66
N LEU A 33 3.61 -18.43 5.88
CA LEU A 33 3.21 -17.03 6.05
C LEU A 33 1.69 -16.85 5.87
N ARG A 34 1.06 -17.55 4.93
CA ARG A 34 -0.40 -17.49 4.73
C ARG A 34 -1.15 -18.08 5.92
N GLN A 35 -0.70 -19.19 6.49
CA GLN A 35 -1.37 -19.80 7.66
C GLN A 35 -1.28 -18.89 8.89
N SER A 36 -0.09 -18.36 9.20
CA SER A 36 0.07 -17.41 10.31
C SER A 36 -0.78 -16.13 10.12
N THR A 37 -0.98 -15.70 8.87
CA THR A 37 -1.84 -14.54 8.55
C THR A 37 -3.34 -14.82 8.74
N VAL A 38 -3.77 -16.09 8.72
CA VAL A 38 -5.16 -16.47 8.99
C VAL A 38 -5.43 -16.47 10.49
N ASP A 39 -4.50 -16.98 11.30
CA ASP A 39 -4.63 -16.95 12.76
C ASP A 39 -4.56 -15.50 13.28
N ASP A 40 -3.62 -14.70 12.76
CA ASP A 40 -3.47 -13.27 13.09
C ASP A 40 -4.70 -12.44 12.71
N GLN A 41 -5.45 -12.87 11.69
CA GLN A 41 -6.67 -12.18 11.27
C GLN A 41 -7.79 -12.25 12.30
N SER A 42 -7.88 -13.34 13.05
CA SER A 42 -8.93 -13.50 14.08
C SER A 42 -8.73 -12.48 15.21
N VAL A 43 -7.49 -12.36 15.70
CA VAL A 43 -7.08 -11.41 16.74
C VAL A 43 -7.31 -9.97 16.28
N ILE A 44 -6.89 -9.63 15.06
CA ILE A 44 -7.12 -8.29 14.52
C ILE A 44 -8.61 -8.03 14.31
N ARG A 45 -9.39 -8.99 13.80
CA ARG A 45 -10.83 -8.81 13.59
C ARG A 45 -11.56 -8.53 14.89
N GLU A 46 -11.21 -9.22 15.97
CA GLU A 46 -11.81 -9.00 17.29
C GLU A 46 -11.46 -7.60 17.84
N LEU A 47 -10.19 -7.20 17.76
CA LEU A 47 -9.73 -5.87 18.18
C LEU A 47 -10.40 -4.76 17.38
N VAL A 48 -10.53 -4.96 16.08
CA VAL A 48 -11.12 -3.99 15.17
C VAL A 48 -12.64 -3.88 15.35
N GLY A 49 -13.29 -4.98 15.75
CA GLY A 49 -14.73 -5.00 16.07
C GLY A 49 -15.13 -4.06 17.21
N ARG A 50 -14.17 -3.57 18.00
CA ARG A 50 -14.41 -2.57 19.05
C ARG A 50 -14.69 -1.17 18.51
N PHE A 51 -14.31 -0.89 17.26
CA PHE A 51 -14.47 0.42 16.66
C PHE A 51 -15.80 0.53 15.91
N PRO A 52 -16.59 1.59 16.17
CA PRO A 52 -17.86 1.80 15.47
C PRO A 52 -17.69 2.03 13.97
N LEU A 53 -16.49 2.43 13.50
CA LEU A 53 -16.21 2.61 12.08
C LEU A 53 -16.44 1.34 11.25
N PHE A 54 -16.27 0.15 11.84
CA PHE A 54 -16.41 -1.12 11.12
C PHE A 54 -17.78 -1.77 11.31
N SER A 55 -18.72 -1.13 12.00
CA SER A 55 -20.11 -1.61 12.07
C SER A 55 -20.89 -1.26 10.80
N ALA A 56 -20.47 -0.23 10.08
CA ALA A 56 -21.08 0.20 8.83
C ALA A 56 -20.01 0.49 7.77
N PRO A 57 -20.30 0.27 6.47
CA PRO A 57 -19.38 0.56 5.39
C PRO A 57 -19.30 2.07 5.12
N SER A 58 -18.57 2.80 5.95
CA SER A 58 -18.38 4.25 5.85
C SER A 58 -16.99 4.61 5.27
N PRO A 59 -16.84 5.73 4.51
CA PRO A 59 -15.56 6.17 4.01
C PRO A 59 -14.56 6.43 5.13
N MET A 60 -13.40 5.79 5.09
CA MET A 60 -12.40 5.91 6.16
C MET A 60 -11.50 7.15 5.96
N LYS A 61 -11.03 7.73 7.06
CA LYS A 61 -10.00 8.77 7.09
C LYS A 61 -8.72 8.32 6.37
N LEU A 62 -8.05 9.25 5.70
CA LEU A 62 -6.72 9.01 5.14
C LEU A 62 -5.71 8.78 6.28
N GLY A 63 -4.99 7.66 6.22
CA GLY A 63 -4.05 7.29 7.28
C GLY A 63 -4.65 6.48 8.43
N VAL A 64 -5.93 6.08 8.37
CA VAL A 64 -6.59 5.20 9.37
C VAL A 64 -5.79 3.92 9.69
N ASN A 65 -4.99 3.47 8.73
CA ASN A 65 -4.10 2.33 8.86
C ASN A 65 -3.01 2.55 9.92
N ALA A 66 -2.40 3.74 9.97
CA ALA A 66 -1.39 4.06 10.98
C ALA A 66 -2.02 4.10 12.38
N ASP A 67 -3.20 4.73 12.49
CA ASP A 67 -3.97 4.83 13.73
C ASP A 67 -4.33 3.42 14.25
N LEU A 68 -4.80 2.54 13.37
CA LEU A 68 -5.16 1.16 13.71
C LEU A 68 -3.94 0.32 14.08
N GLN A 69 -2.81 0.48 13.39
CA GLN A 69 -1.56 -0.19 13.75
C GLN A 69 -1.06 0.25 15.12
N GLN A 70 -1.14 1.55 15.45
CA GLN A 70 -0.73 2.06 16.75
C GLN A 70 -1.60 1.46 17.85
N PHE A 71 -2.91 1.41 17.65
CA PHE A 71 -3.83 0.78 18.59
C PHE A 71 -3.56 -0.71 18.79
N CYS A 72 -3.43 -1.48 17.70
CA CYS A 72 -3.16 -2.92 17.78
C CYS A 72 -1.80 -3.22 18.43
N ARG A 73 -0.77 -2.39 18.21
CA ARG A 73 0.53 -2.54 18.89
C ARG A 73 0.46 -2.24 20.38
N ALA A 74 -0.40 -1.32 20.80
CA ALA A 74 -0.61 -1.05 22.22
C ALA A 74 -1.43 -2.16 22.91
N ALA A 75 -2.34 -2.79 22.17
CA ALA A 75 -3.24 -3.82 22.70
C ALA A 75 -2.65 -5.25 22.66
N ILE A 76 -1.71 -5.53 21.75
CA ILE A 76 -1.13 -6.87 21.56
C ILE A 76 0.32 -6.87 22.08
N PRO A 77 0.66 -7.70 23.08
CA PRO A 77 2.05 -7.86 23.52
C PRO A 77 2.95 -8.36 22.38
N ASP A 78 4.20 -7.89 22.33
CA ASP A 78 5.18 -8.28 21.30
C ASP A 78 5.44 -9.81 21.31
N ASP A 79 5.24 -10.48 22.46
CA ASP A 79 5.34 -11.94 22.62
C ASP A 79 4.23 -12.72 21.88
N VAL A 80 3.06 -12.11 21.72
CA VAL A 80 1.92 -12.71 21.02
C VAL A 80 2.04 -12.47 19.51
N MET A 81 2.32 -11.23 19.13
CA MET A 81 2.44 -10.85 17.73
C MET A 81 3.49 -9.77 17.54
N SER A 82 4.51 -10.08 16.74
CA SER A 82 5.53 -9.08 16.39
C SER A 82 4.93 -7.90 15.64
N ARG A 83 5.54 -6.72 15.80
CA ARG A 83 5.13 -5.47 15.12
C ARG A 83 4.97 -5.61 13.60
N THR A 84 5.83 -6.44 12.98
CA THR A 84 5.75 -6.74 11.54
C THR A 84 4.49 -7.53 11.20
N ARG A 85 4.13 -8.52 12.01
CA ARG A 85 2.89 -9.30 11.84
C ARG A 85 1.66 -8.43 12.06
N VAL A 86 1.64 -7.58 13.10
CA VAL A 86 0.54 -6.61 13.32
C VAL A 86 0.36 -5.72 12.09
N ARG A 87 1.44 -5.13 11.56
CA ARG A 87 1.38 -4.29 10.36
C ARG A 87 0.80 -5.04 9.16
N LEU A 88 1.23 -6.28 8.93
CA LEU A 88 0.74 -7.09 7.81
C LEU A 88 -0.72 -7.48 7.98
N ALA A 89 -1.12 -7.88 9.19
CA ALA A 89 -2.49 -8.29 9.49
C ALA A 89 -3.48 -7.13 9.39
N VAL A 90 -3.13 -5.94 9.91
CA VAL A 90 -3.94 -4.71 9.77
C VAL A 90 -4.07 -4.29 8.30
N ASN A 91 -2.97 -4.29 7.55
CA ASN A 91 -3.00 -4.00 6.11
C ASN A 91 -3.91 -4.95 5.36
N PHE A 92 -3.80 -6.24 5.65
CA PHE A 92 -4.63 -7.26 5.02
C PHE A 92 -6.09 -7.05 5.35
N PHE A 93 -6.43 -6.87 6.63
CA PHE A 93 -7.80 -6.60 7.08
C PHE A 93 -8.42 -5.40 6.35
N LEU A 94 -7.73 -4.25 6.34
CA LEU A 94 -8.24 -3.04 5.69
C LEU A 94 -8.38 -3.22 4.17
N SER A 95 -7.47 -3.98 3.54
CA SER A 95 -7.56 -4.28 2.11
C SER A 95 -8.80 -5.12 1.76
N GLN A 96 -9.19 -6.05 2.64
CA GLN A 96 -10.41 -6.85 2.47
C GLN A 96 -11.66 -6.01 2.75
N TRP A 97 -11.63 -5.19 3.79
CA TRP A 97 -12.72 -4.26 4.11
C TRP A 97 -12.99 -3.28 2.96
N ALA A 98 -11.94 -2.66 2.42
CA ALA A 98 -12.06 -1.72 1.31
C ALA A 98 -12.51 -2.37 -0.02
N ARG A 99 -12.49 -3.71 -0.12
CA ARG A 99 -13.00 -4.44 -1.28
C ARG A 99 -14.51 -4.69 -1.21
N GLN A 100 -15.16 -4.46 -0.07
CA GLN A 100 -16.58 -4.68 0.05
C GLN A 100 -17.38 -3.76 -0.91
N PRO A 101 -18.41 -4.29 -1.60
CA PRO A 101 -19.22 -3.51 -2.53
C PRO A 101 -19.85 -2.28 -1.85
N ALA A 102 -20.33 -2.45 -0.62
CA ALA A 102 -20.97 -1.36 0.13
C ALA A 102 -19.98 -0.23 0.46
N TYR A 103 -18.74 -0.55 0.82
CA TYR A 103 -17.69 0.46 1.04
C TYR A 103 -17.37 1.23 -0.25
N ARG A 104 -17.29 0.53 -1.38
CA ARG A 104 -17.08 1.18 -2.69
C ARG A 104 -18.27 2.05 -3.10
N ALA A 105 -19.49 1.65 -2.78
CA ALA A 105 -20.68 2.46 -3.00
C ALA A 105 -20.64 3.73 -2.13
N ALA A 106 -20.27 3.62 -0.85
CA ALA A 106 -20.10 4.76 0.04
C ALA A 106 -19.01 5.73 -0.44
N LEU A 107 -17.89 5.23 -0.97
CA LEU A 107 -16.88 6.09 -1.60
C LEU A 107 -17.40 6.80 -2.85
N LYS A 108 -18.23 6.15 -3.67
CA LYS A 108 -18.84 6.76 -4.87
C LYS A 108 -19.90 7.79 -4.54
N ALA A 109 -20.65 7.60 -3.46
CA ALA A 109 -21.61 8.56 -2.96
C ALA A 109 -20.94 9.85 -2.46
N GLY A 110 -19.64 9.79 -2.16
CA GLY A 110 -18.90 10.91 -1.59
C GLY A 110 -19.27 11.14 -0.11
N GLY A 111 -19.00 12.36 0.37
CA GLY A 111 -19.36 12.77 1.73
C GLY A 111 -18.21 12.70 2.75
N PRO A 112 -18.50 12.79 4.05
CA PRO A 112 -17.48 12.85 5.09
C PRO A 112 -16.72 11.53 5.22
N ARG A 113 -15.41 11.64 5.45
CA ARG A 113 -14.58 10.53 5.90
C ARG A 113 -14.64 10.45 7.43
N PHE A 114 -14.54 9.25 7.97
CA PHE A 114 -14.63 9.01 9.40
C PHE A 114 -13.35 8.39 9.94
N ASP A 115 -12.95 8.84 11.12
CA ASP A 115 -11.91 8.18 11.91
C ASP A 115 -12.46 6.92 12.60
N LEU A 116 -11.60 6.15 13.29
CA LEU A 116 -11.93 4.92 14.02
C LEU A 116 -13.13 5.08 14.98
N TRP A 117 -13.33 6.28 15.52
CA TRP A 117 -14.39 6.63 16.46
C TRP A 117 -15.62 7.28 15.81
N MET A 118 -15.82 7.12 14.50
CA MET A 118 -16.91 7.77 13.75
C MET A 118 -16.93 9.30 13.85
N LYS A 119 -15.78 9.91 14.13
CA LYS A 119 -15.61 11.37 14.06
C LYS A 119 -15.32 11.79 12.62
N PRO A 120 -16.02 12.80 12.08
CA PRO A 120 -15.75 13.28 10.73
C PRO A 120 -14.32 13.86 10.65
N CYS A 121 -13.57 13.41 9.65
CA CYS A 121 -12.17 13.76 9.42
C CYS A 121 -11.95 13.98 7.92
N GLY A 122 -12.36 15.17 7.46
CA GLY A 122 -12.32 15.57 6.06
C GLY A 122 -13.46 14.96 5.23
N GLY A 123 -13.42 15.23 3.93
CA GLY A 123 -14.37 14.69 2.96
C GLY A 123 -13.69 13.75 1.97
N VAL A 124 -14.47 12.85 1.37
CA VAL A 124 -14.15 12.27 0.07
C VAL A 124 -14.23 13.42 -0.92
N LEU A 125 -13.08 13.96 -1.33
CA LEU A 125 -13.05 15.01 -2.34
C LEU A 125 -13.53 14.40 -3.67
N ASP A 126 -14.39 15.11 -4.39
CA ASP A 126 -14.86 14.72 -5.74
C ASP A 126 -13.70 14.44 -6.72
N GLU A 127 -12.50 14.94 -6.42
CA GLU A 127 -11.28 14.74 -7.21
C GLU A 127 -10.67 13.33 -7.14
N GLU A 128 -11.07 12.49 -6.17
CA GLU A 128 -10.63 11.08 -6.12
C GLU A 128 -11.46 10.15 -7.03
N LEU A 129 -12.58 10.63 -7.56
CA LEU A 129 -13.41 9.86 -8.50
C LEU A 129 -12.83 9.82 -9.92
N ASP A 130 -11.92 10.74 -10.26
CA ASP A 130 -11.22 10.77 -11.56
C ASP A 130 -9.69 10.90 -11.37
N PRO A 131 -8.95 9.76 -11.31
CA PRO A 131 -7.51 9.76 -11.12
C PRO A 131 -6.74 10.57 -12.18
N ARG A 132 -7.33 10.82 -13.36
CA ARG A 132 -6.71 11.63 -14.43
C ARG A 132 -6.75 13.13 -14.10
N LYS A 133 -7.78 13.61 -13.41
CA LYS A 133 -7.91 15.02 -13.01
C LYS A 133 -6.96 15.36 -11.86
N PHE A 134 -6.82 14.46 -10.88
CA PHE A 134 -5.91 14.64 -9.75
C PHE A 134 -4.44 14.75 -10.17
N LEU A 135 -3.99 13.91 -11.11
CA LEU A 135 -2.63 13.99 -11.66
C LEU A 135 -2.37 15.30 -12.42
N LYS A 136 -3.37 15.84 -13.14
CA LYS A 136 -3.25 17.14 -13.82
C LYS A 136 -3.15 18.29 -12.82
N LYS A 137 -4.00 18.34 -11.80
CA LYS A 137 -3.95 19.39 -10.76
C LYS A 137 -2.66 19.36 -9.96
N LYS A 138 -2.17 18.18 -9.57
CA LYS A 138 -0.89 18.05 -8.84
C LYS A 138 0.30 18.53 -9.69
N ARG A 139 0.29 18.27 -11.01
CA ARG A 139 1.31 18.77 -11.94
C ARG A 139 1.21 20.28 -12.17
N GLN A 140 0.01 20.86 -12.16
CA GLN A 140 -0.18 22.30 -12.28
C GLN A 140 0.24 23.05 -11.01
N ALA A 141 -0.11 22.55 -9.82
CA ALA A 141 0.32 23.12 -8.54
C ALA A 141 1.86 23.09 -8.39
N ALA A 142 2.51 21.98 -8.81
CA ALA A 142 3.96 21.90 -8.82
C ALA A 142 4.62 22.88 -9.81
N LYS A 143 3.98 23.16 -10.96
CA LYS A 143 4.48 24.17 -11.91
C LYS A 143 4.33 25.60 -11.38
N LEU A 144 3.22 25.90 -10.69
CA LEU A 144 2.98 27.23 -10.11
C LEU A 144 3.91 27.52 -8.93
N GLY A 145 4.15 26.55 -8.04
CA GLY A 145 5.10 26.72 -6.92
C GLY A 145 6.57 26.85 -7.36
N VAL A 146 6.94 26.28 -8.51
CA VAL A 146 8.28 26.47 -9.11
C VAL A 146 8.41 27.84 -9.77
N ALA A 147 7.34 28.33 -10.42
CA ALA A 147 7.32 29.66 -11.04
C ALA A 147 7.39 30.78 -10.00
N GLU A 148 6.74 30.62 -8.85
CA GLU A 148 6.74 31.59 -7.75
C GLU A 148 8.10 31.66 -7.05
N LYS A 149 8.75 30.50 -6.86
CA LYS A 149 10.09 30.43 -6.27
C LYS A 149 11.18 31.04 -7.18
N ASN A 150 11.06 30.90 -8.49
CA ASN A 150 11.99 31.53 -9.44
C ASN A 150 11.79 33.06 -9.56
N ARG A 151 10.62 33.59 -9.19
CA ARG A 151 10.36 35.04 -9.18
C ARG A 151 10.94 35.73 -7.95
N SER A 152 11.07 35.01 -6.83
CA SER A 152 11.64 35.51 -5.57
C SER A 152 13.17 35.54 -5.52
N VAL A 153 13.86 34.85 -6.44
CA VAL A 153 15.34 34.78 -6.46
C VAL A 153 15.95 35.84 -7.39
N PHE A 154 15.12 36.53 -8.17
CA PHE A 154 15.53 37.56 -9.15
C PHE A 154 14.92 38.95 -8.84
N SER A 155 14.56 39.23 -7.58
CA SER A 155 14.19 40.58 -7.11
C SER A 155 15.05 40.99 -5.93
#